data_AF-A0A4S8MGM6-F1
#
_entry.id   AF-A0A4S8MGM6-F1
#
_cell.length_a   1.000
_cell.length_b   1.000
_cell.length_c   1.000
_cell.angle_alpha   90.00
_cell.angle_beta   90.00
_cell.angle_gamma   90.00
#
_symmetry.space_group_name_H-M   'P 1'
#
loop_
_entity.id
_entity.type
_entity.pdbx_description
1 polymer ?
#
loop_
_entity_poly.entity_id
_entity_poly.type
_entity_poly.pdbx_seq_one_letter_code
_entity_poly.pdbx_strand_id
1 'polypeptide(L)'
;MANTTHDSTTFRRATDRRSMNLWNVGFVVLLLAIPIAAEAPRLRDHIKTCPESITDFYPYIDDMLDHLGDTYRKDPGNLLPIFWSQPPHVQDDYSGIVKYYADTTYPRKSFTPKDIYPSMSDVKALAELCRDKSAKNKQVIYDRALASLAARVKPIKKYVVVLGKCDDLLIPATPVDEQSTFGLYGLPLMKWSGHVDEVRCVERDFYGRVSMTKWIEESDVIFKRNPSRNYPYPKLPQARRR
;
A
#
# COMPACT_ATOMS: atom_id res chain seq x y z
N MET A 1 38.21 -48.71 -18.76
CA MET A 1 38.73 -48.85 -20.14
C MET A 1 37.85 -49.84 -20.88
N ALA A 2 37.44 -49.47 -22.09
CA ALA A 2 36.46 -50.14 -22.94
C ALA A 2 36.97 -51.48 -23.52
N ASN A 3 36.09 -52.45 -23.86
CA ASN A 3 35.54 -52.61 -25.22
C ASN A 3 34.71 -53.91 -25.41
N THR A 4 33.52 -53.74 -26.00
CA THR A 4 32.86 -54.50 -27.10
C THR A 4 32.74 -56.03 -27.13
N THR A 5 31.52 -56.50 -27.39
CA THR A 5 31.12 -57.44 -28.48
C THR A 5 29.59 -57.44 -28.57
N HIS A 6 28.98 -56.74 -29.54
CA HIS A 6 28.49 -57.24 -30.83
C HIS A 6 27.64 -58.52 -30.75
N ASP A 7 26.33 -58.36 -30.91
CA ASP A 7 25.52 -59.40 -31.54
C ASP A 7 24.44 -58.79 -32.45
N SER A 8 24.24 -59.45 -33.58
CA SER A 8 23.50 -58.96 -34.75
C SER A 8 22.62 -60.07 -35.30
N THR A 9 21.30 -59.88 -35.31
CA THR A 9 20.40 -60.73 -36.10
C THR A 9 19.24 -59.94 -36.71
N THR A 10 19.36 -59.77 -38.03
CA THR A 10 18.35 -59.97 -39.10
C THR A 10 16.89 -59.52 -38.92
N PHE A 11 16.59 -58.43 -39.64
CA PHE A 11 15.55 -58.27 -40.68
C PHE A 11 14.39 -59.30 -40.76
N ARG A 12 13.15 -58.81 -40.61
CA ARG A 12 12.08 -59.05 -41.61
C ARG A 12 11.01 -57.96 -41.57
N ARG A 13 10.80 -57.36 -42.75
CA ARG A 13 9.75 -56.40 -43.07
C ARG A 13 8.37 -57.06 -42.99
N ALA A 14 7.42 -56.36 -42.38
CA ALA A 14 6.05 -56.34 -42.84
C ALA A 14 5.64 -54.86 -42.93
N THR A 15 5.69 -54.33 -44.14
CA THR A 15 4.95 -53.13 -44.51
C THR A 15 3.47 -53.46 -44.43
N ASP A 16 2.71 -52.74 -43.62
CA ASP A 16 1.35 -52.44 -44.04
C ASP A 16 0.94 -51.01 -43.74
N ARG A 17 0.38 -50.41 -44.78
CA ARG A 17 -0.08 -49.03 -44.85
C ARG A 17 -1.35 -48.91 -44.05
N ARG A 18 -1.40 -47.98 -43.10
CA ARG A 18 -2.58 -47.14 -42.89
C ARG A 18 -2.15 -45.75 -42.44
N SER A 19 -2.07 -44.89 -43.44
CA SER A 19 -2.22 -43.46 -43.33
C SER A 19 -3.43 -43.11 -42.45
N MET A 20 -3.19 -42.59 -41.25
CA MET A 20 -4.18 -41.80 -40.53
C MET A 20 -3.62 -40.40 -40.36
N ASN A 21 -4.25 -39.52 -41.13
CA ASN A 21 -4.18 -38.07 -41.11
C ASN A 21 -3.70 -37.47 -39.78
N LEU A 22 -2.45 -37.00 -39.79
CA LEU A 22 -2.11 -35.71 -39.18
C LEU A 22 -3.01 -34.63 -39.81
N TRP A 23 -3.21 -33.51 -39.13
CA TRP A 23 -4.07 -32.36 -39.52
C TRP A 23 -5.51 -32.40 -39.00
N ASN A 24 -5.67 -32.62 -37.70
CA ASN A 24 -6.62 -31.81 -36.91
C ASN A 24 -5.96 -31.54 -35.55
N VAL A 25 -4.87 -30.76 -35.59
CA VAL A 25 -4.39 -30.07 -34.40
C VAL A 25 -5.45 -29.02 -34.12
N GLY A 26 -6.46 -29.41 -33.33
CA GLY A 26 -7.40 -28.48 -32.74
C GLY A 26 -6.58 -27.45 -31.98
N PHE A 27 -6.44 -26.28 -32.59
CA PHE A 27 -5.85 -25.11 -31.97
C PHE A 27 -6.83 -24.74 -30.85
N VAL A 28 -6.66 -25.35 -29.68
CA VAL A 28 -7.27 -24.86 -28.45
C VAL A 28 -6.61 -23.51 -28.23
N VAL A 29 -7.25 -22.47 -28.76
CA VAL A 29 -6.99 -21.09 -28.36
C VAL A 29 -7.38 -21.06 -26.90
N LEU A 30 -6.45 -21.44 -26.03
CA LEU A 30 -6.47 -21.08 -24.63
C LEU A 30 -6.35 -19.56 -24.66
N LEU A 31 -7.50 -18.89 -24.75
CA LEU A 31 -7.63 -17.48 -24.45
C LEU A 31 -7.16 -17.35 -23.02
N LEU A 32 -5.85 -17.15 -22.86
CA LEU A 32 -5.27 -16.60 -21.65
C LEU A 32 -6.00 -15.27 -21.50
N ALA A 33 -7.07 -15.29 -20.70
CA ALA A 33 -7.65 -14.10 -20.13
C ALA A 33 -6.53 -13.50 -19.30
N ILE A 34 -5.68 -12.70 -19.96
CA ILE A 34 -4.73 -11.85 -19.28
C ILE A 34 -5.65 -10.96 -18.46
N PRO A 35 -5.67 -11.09 -17.13
CA PRO A 35 -6.50 -10.22 -16.33
C PRO A 35 -6.04 -8.81 -16.66
N ILE A 36 -6.91 -8.05 -17.35
CA ILE A 36 -6.69 -6.63 -17.57
C ILE A 36 -6.62 -6.07 -16.17
N ALA A 37 -5.43 -5.57 -15.78
CA ALA A 37 -5.24 -4.97 -14.48
C ALA A 37 -6.34 -3.91 -14.32
N ALA A 38 -7.19 -4.07 -13.30
CA ALA A 38 -8.26 -3.13 -13.03
C ALA A 38 -7.69 -1.72 -12.97
N GLU A 39 -8.35 -0.75 -13.58
CA GLU A 39 -7.90 0.63 -13.48
C GLU A 39 -7.99 1.09 -12.01
N ALA A 40 -6.97 1.79 -11.53
CA ALA A 40 -7.00 2.32 -10.17
C ALA A 40 -8.19 3.27 -9.96
N PRO A 41 -8.94 3.16 -8.84
CA PRO A 41 -10.03 4.06 -8.52
C PRO A 41 -9.62 5.54 -8.61
N ARG A 42 -10.49 6.38 -9.16
CA ARG A 42 -10.26 7.82 -9.24
C ARG A 42 -11.08 8.54 -8.17
N LEU A 43 -10.45 9.51 -7.51
CA LEU A 43 -11.07 10.22 -6.39
C LEU A 43 -12.32 11.01 -6.83
N ARG A 44 -12.29 11.58 -8.04
CA ARG A 44 -13.43 12.31 -8.62
C ARG A 44 -14.68 11.46 -8.87
N ASP A 45 -14.54 10.13 -8.92
CA ASP A 45 -15.68 9.24 -9.11
C ASP A 45 -16.50 9.11 -7.83
N HIS A 46 -15.86 9.37 -6.68
CA HIS A 46 -16.42 9.24 -5.34
C HIS A 46 -16.87 10.58 -4.76
N ILE A 47 -16.14 11.66 -5.04
CA ILE A 47 -16.42 12.99 -4.47
C ILE A 47 -17.01 13.92 -5.53
N LYS A 48 -18.30 14.25 -5.37
CA LYS A 48 -19.08 15.10 -6.31
C LYS A 48 -19.40 16.49 -5.77
N THR A 49 -19.18 16.74 -4.48
CA THR A 49 -19.29 18.06 -3.84
C THR A 49 -17.99 18.39 -3.09
N CYS A 50 -17.74 19.66 -2.79
CA CYS A 50 -16.56 20.01 -2.00
C CYS A 50 -16.57 19.21 -0.69
N PRO A 51 -15.54 18.39 -0.41
CA PRO A 51 -15.53 17.59 0.79
C PRO A 51 -15.49 18.50 2.00
N GLU A 52 -16.26 18.15 3.02
CA GLU A 52 -16.36 18.91 4.26
C GLU A 52 -15.64 18.20 5.41
N SER A 53 -15.50 16.88 5.29
CA SER A 53 -14.99 15.98 6.32
C SER A 53 -14.00 14.95 5.74
N ILE A 54 -13.39 14.15 6.61
CA ILE A 54 -12.59 12.99 6.18
C ILE A 54 -13.48 11.83 5.72
N THR A 55 -14.72 11.74 6.22
CA THR A 55 -15.61 10.61 5.88
C THR A 55 -16.01 10.64 4.42
N ASP A 56 -15.98 11.82 3.79
CA ASP A 56 -16.23 12.00 2.35
C ASP A 56 -15.22 11.24 1.47
N PHE A 57 -14.03 10.94 2.00
CA PHE A 57 -12.99 10.19 1.31
C PHE A 57 -13.07 8.69 1.59
N TYR A 58 -13.86 8.23 2.57
CA TYR A 58 -13.87 6.81 2.97
C TYR A 58 -14.19 5.85 1.83
N PRO A 59 -15.21 6.10 0.97
CA PRO A 59 -15.48 5.21 -0.15
C PRO A 59 -14.28 5.07 -1.10
N TYR A 60 -13.64 6.19 -1.45
CA TYR A 60 -12.44 6.18 -2.28
C TYR A 60 -11.29 5.40 -1.65
N ILE A 61 -11.06 5.59 -0.35
CA ILE A 61 -9.98 4.91 0.37
C ILE A 61 -10.24 3.40 0.46
N ASP A 62 -11.47 2.99 0.73
CA ASP A 62 -11.85 1.59 0.77
C ASP A 62 -11.63 0.92 -0.60
N ASP A 63 -12.12 1.53 -1.68
CA ASP A 63 -11.92 1.03 -3.04
C ASP A 63 -10.44 0.98 -3.44
N MET A 64 -9.63 1.95 -3.03
CA MET A 64 -8.18 1.94 -3.26
C MET A 64 -7.50 0.80 -2.50
N LEU A 65 -7.90 0.51 -1.26
CA LEU A 65 -7.35 -0.61 -0.50
C LEU A 65 -7.71 -1.94 -1.16
N ASP A 66 -8.95 -2.13 -1.58
CA ASP A 66 -9.39 -3.33 -2.29
C ASP A 66 -8.65 -3.49 -3.62
N HIS A 67 -8.50 -2.41 -4.39
CA HIS A 67 -7.71 -2.39 -5.63
C HIS A 67 -6.24 -2.79 -5.41
N LEU A 68 -5.61 -2.33 -4.31
CA LEU A 68 -4.26 -2.77 -3.96
C LEU A 68 -4.23 -4.27 -3.59
N GLY A 69 -5.26 -4.74 -2.89
CA GLY A 69 -5.43 -6.15 -2.58
C GLY A 69 -5.48 -7.01 -3.85
N ASP A 70 -6.31 -6.63 -4.81
CA ASP A 70 -6.43 -7.31 -6.11
C ASP A 70 -5.12 -7.25 -6.91
N THR A 71 -4.50 -6.07 -6.97
CA THR A 71 -3.23 -5.84 -7.69
C THR A 71 -2.12 -6.73 -7.15
N TYR A 72 -2.07 -6.94 -5.83
CA TYR A 72 -1.04 -7.76 -5.18
C TYR A 72 -1.50 -9.19 -4.88
N ARG A 73 -2.72 -9.57 -5.28
CA ARG A 73 -3.35 -10.86 -5.02
C ARG A 73 -3.32 -11.24 -3.54
N LYS A 74 -3.65 -10.28 -2.68
CA LYS A 74 -3.67 -10.41 -1.22
C LYS A 74 -4.89 -9.72 -0.66
N ASP A 75 -5.35 -10.20 0.49
CA ASP A 75 -6.25 -9.40 1.33
C ASP A 75 -5.55 -8.06 1.66
N PRO A 76 -6.21 -6.91 1.51
CA PRO A 76 -5.61 -5.61 1.83
C PRO A 76 -5.12 -5.50 3.28
N GLY A 77 -5.77 -6.20 4.22
CA GLY A 77 -5.33 -6.30 5.60
C GLY A 77 -4.03 -7.08 5.79
N ASN A 78 -3.61 -7.91 4.82
CA ASN A 78 -2.31 -8.60 4.84
C ASN A 78 -1.16 -7.73 4.35
N LEU A 79 -1.43 -6.56 3.78
CA LEU A 79 -0.40 -5.60 3.40
C LEU A 79 -0.03 -4.76 4.62
N LEU A 80 1.28 -4.64 4.89
CA LEU A 80 1.79 -3.80 5.95
C LEU A 80 1.65 -2.31 5.58
N PRO A 81 0.88 -1.51 6.33
CA PRO A 81 0.79 -0.08 6.08
C PRO A 81 2.04 0.64 6.60
N ILE A 82 2.68 1.43 5.75
CA ILE A 82 3.88 2.21 6.08
C ILE A 82 3.59 3.70 5.88
N PHE A 83 3.67 4.47 6.96
CA PHE A 83 3.51 5.92 7.01
C PHE A 83 4.87 6.61 7.23
N TRP A 84 4.91 7.94 7.15
CA TRP A 84 6.09 8.74 7.45
C TRP A 84 5.70 9.99 8.25
N SER A 85 6.59 10.44 9.13
CA SER A 85 6.36 11.60 10.00
C SER A 85 6.98 12.92 9.50
N GLN A 86 7.71 12.95 8.39
CA GLN A 86 8.38 14.17 7.91
C GLN A 86 7.77 14.75 6.63
N PRO A 87 7.86 16.08 6.42
CA PRO A 87 7.20 16.74 5.30
C PRO A 87 7.72 16.29 3.91
N PRO A 88 6.87 16.45 2.88
CA PRO A 88 7.14 15.97 1.52
C PRO A 88 8.44 16.42 0.88
N HIS A 89 9.04 17.52 1.31
CA HIS A 89 10.23 18.09 0.66
C HIS A 89 11.51 17.27 0.93
N VAL A 90 11.46 16.33 1.88
CA VAL A 90 12.49 15.31 2.12
C VAL A 90 12.19 14.02 1.31
N GLN A 91 11.12 14.00 0.49
CA GLN A 91 10.63 12.80 -0.21
C GLN A 91 11.58 12.25 -1.27
N ASP A 92 12.49 13.03 -1.85
CA ASP A 92 13.40 12.49 -2.86
C ASP A 92 14.27 11.37 -2.25
N ASP A 93 14.64 11.51 -0.98
CA ASP A 93 15.38 10.51 -0.20
C ASP A 93 14.46 9.36 0.27
N TYR A 94 13.23 9.68 0.71
CA TYR A 94 12.24 8.64 1.10
C TYR A 94 11.67 7.88 -0.10
N SER A 95 11.80 8.37 -1.32
CA SER A 95 11.32 7.68 -2.52
C SER A 95 12.10 6.39 -2.76
N GLY A 96 13.41 6.38 -2.47
CA GLY A 96 14.24 5.19 -2.52
C GLY A 96 13.88 4.18 -1.43
N ILE A 97 13.59 4.68 -0.23
CA ILE A 97 13.10 3.90 0.93
C ILE A 97 11.75 3.26 0.58
N VAL A 98 10.75 4.05 0.22
CA VAL A 98 9.42 3.58 -0.19
C VAL A 98 9.51 2.59 -1.35
N LYS A 99 10.32 2.89 -2.38
CA LYS A 99 10.54 1.98 -3.52
C LYS A 99 11.20 0.68 -3.08
N TYR A 100 12.19 0.72 -2.19
CA TYR A 100 12.81 -0.49 -1.64
C TYR A 100 11.78 -1.35 -0.89
N TYR A 101 10.96 -0.79 -0.02
CA TYR A 101 9.98 -1.58 0.75
C TYR A 101 8.77 -2.02 -0.08
N ALA A 102 8.40 -1.24 -1.09
CA ALA A 102 7.39 -1.55 -2.08
C ALA A 102 7.83 -2.67 -3.03
N ASP A 103 9.06 -2.62 -3.55
CA ASP A 103 9.45 -3.40 -4.73
C ASP A 103 10.32 -4.64 -4.41
N THR A 104 10.93 -4.75 -3.23
CA THR A 104 12.00 -5.76 -3.01
C THR A 104 11.55 -7.16 -2.62
N THR A 105 10.25 -7.41 -2.40
CA THR A 105 9.77 -8.78 -2.25
C THR A 105 8.53 -8.98 -3.10
N TYR A 106 8.67 -9.63 -4.25
CA TYR A 106 7.49 -10.23 -4.90
C TYR A 106 7.10 -11.50 -4.13
N PRO A 107 5.86 -11.63 -3.64
CA PRO A 107 4.76 -10.68 -3.78
C PRO A 107 4.80 -9.54 -2.74
N ARG A 108 4.58 -8.30 -3.20
CA ARG A 108 4.65 -7.06 -2.42
C ARG A 108 3.93 -7.19 -1.08
N LYS A 109 4.59 -6.82 0.02
CA LYS A 109 4.10 -7.08 1.40
C LYS A 109 3.64 -5.83 2.13
N SER A 110 3.69 -4.67 1.49
CA SER A 110 3.41 -3.38 2.10
C SER A 110 2.81 -2.40 1.10
N PHE A 111 2.16 -1.38 1.62
CA PHE A 111 1.76 -0.19 0.87
C PHE A 111 2.05 1.06 1.69
N THR A 112 2.05 2.19 0.99
CA THR A 112 2.27 3.51 1.55
C THR A 112 1.12 4.44 1.16
N PRO A 113 0.93 5.57 1.85
CA PRO A 113 -0.04 6.58 1.41
C PRO A 113 0.14 7.00 -0.06
N LYS A 114 1.35 6.94 -0.62
CA LYS A 114 1.61 7.29 -2.02
C LYS A 114 0.93 6.33 -3.01
N ASP A 115 0.69 5.08 -2.60
CA ASP A 115 -0.03 4.08 -3.40
C ASP A 115 -1.55 4.33 -3.41
N ILE A 116 -2.04 5.18 -2.48
CA ILE A 116 -3.46 5.50 -2.29
C ILE A 116 -3.76 6.97 -2.62
N TYR A 117 -2.73 7.81 -2.67
CA TYR A 117 -2.91 9.25 -2.86
C TYR A 117 -3.57 9.57 -4.19
N PRO A 118 -4.53 10.50 -4.18
CA PRO A 118 -5.15 10.94 -5.41
C PRO A 118 -4.12 11.59 -6.34
N SER A 119 -4.33 11.38 -7.63
CA SER A 119 -3.51 12.03 -8.66
C SER A 119 -3.58 13.56 -8.50
N MET A 120 -2.51 14.28 -8.89
CA MET A 120 -2.53 15.75 -8.90
C MET A 120 -3.68 16.31 -9.76
N SER A 121 -4.12 15.58 -10.79
CA SER A 121 -5.31 15.91 -11.58
C SER A 121 -6.59 15.84 -10.76
N ASP A 122 -6.78 14.79 -9.95
CA ASP A 122 -7.96 14.67 -9.09
C ASP A 122 -7.98 15.75 -8.01
N VAL A 123 -6.83 16.04 -7.41
CA VAL A 123 -6.72 17.12 -6.41
C VAL A 123 -7.03 18.49 -7.03
N LYS A 124 -6.57 18.75 -8.26
CA LYS A 124 -6.94 19.97 -8.99
C LYS A 124 -8.44 20.04 -9.27
N ALA A 125 -9.05 18.94 -9.72
CA ALA A 125 -10.49 18.87 -9.99
C ALA A 125 -11.32 19.11 -8.71
N LEU A 126 -10.88 18.59 -7.57
CA LEU A 126 -11.54 18.85 -6.28
C LEU A 126 -11.36 20.28 -5.79
N ALA A 127 -10.17 20.86 -5.97
CA ALA A 127 -9.94 22.26 -5.64
C ALA A 127 -10.85 23.19 -6.46
N GLU A 128 -11.11 22.82 -7.73
CA GLU A 128 -12.10 23.47 -8.60
C GLU A 128 -13.52 23.34 -8.09
N LEU A 129 -13.92 22.13 -7.68
CA LEU A 129 -15.22 21.85 -7.09
C LEU A 129 -15.49 22.68 -5.82
N CYS A 130 -14.45 22.88 -5.01
CA CYS A 130 -14.48 23.74 -3.82
C CYS A 130 -14.45 25.24 -4.10
N ARG A 131 -14.32 25.64 -5.38
CA ARG A 131 -14.11 27.05 -5.79
C ARG A 131 -12.91 27.70 -5.11
N ASP A 132 -11.93 26.91 -4.67
CA ASP A 132 -10.68 27.37 -4.05
C ASP A 132 -9.50 26.56 -4.61
N LYS A 133 -8.81 27.15 -5.59
CA LYS A 133 -7.64 26.54 -6.23
C LYS A 133 -6.33 26.79 -5.49
N SER A 134 -6.37 27.40 -4.31
CA SER A 134 -5.18 27.76 -3.55
C SER A 134 -4.33 26.53 -3.18
N ALA A 135 -3.02 26.74 -3.04
CA ALA A 135 -2.12 25.68 -2.56
C ALA A 135 -2.55 25.14 -1.18
N LYS A 136 -3.10 26.02 -0.34
CA LYS A 136 -3.65 25.66 0.97
C LYS A 136 -4.81 24.67 0.86
N ASN A 137 -5.77 24.91 -0.04
CA ASN A 137 -6.90 23.98 -0.20
C ASN A 137 -6.47 22.62 -0.74
N LYS A 138 -5.50 22.59 -1.68
CA LYS A 138 -4.91 21.35 -2.18
C LYS A 138 -4.23 20.55 -1.05
N GLN A 139 -3.49 21.22 -0.17
CA GLN A 139 -2.90 20.58 1.01
C GLN A 139 -3.97 20.01 1.94
N VAL A 140 -5.06 20.75 2.19
CA VAL A 140 -6.19 20.27 3.01
C VAL A 140 -6.81 19.00 2.41
N ILE A 141 -6.96 18.91 1.08
CA ILE A 141 -7.45 17.70 0.41
C ILE A 141 -6.51 16.53 0.65
N TYR A 142 -5.20 16.72 0.53
CA TYR A 142 -4.19 15.68 0.83
C TYR A 142 -4.21 15.25 2.29
N ASP A 143 -4.24 16.21 3.22
CA ASP A 143 -4.28 15.93 4.65
C ASP A 143 -5.53 15.12 5.01
N ARG A 144 -6.68 15.44 4.40
CA ARG A 144 -7.93 14.70 4.60
C ARG A 144 -7.87 13.31 3.99
N ALA A 145 -7.30 13.12 2.81
CA ALA A 145 -7.12 11.80 2.24
C ALA A 145 -6.21 10.93 3.13
N LEU A 146 -5.10 11.47 3.64
CA LEU A 146 -4.20 10.76 4.55
C LEU A 146 -4.89 10.42 5.88
N ALA A 147 -5.59 11.40 6.46
CA ALA A 147 -6.38 11.21 7.67
C ALA A 147 -7.42 10.09 7.49
N SER A 148 -8.07 10.06 6.34
CA SER A 148 -9.05 9.04 5.98
C SER A 148 -8.42 7.66 5.89
N LEU A 149 -7.25 7.56 5.23
CA LEU A 149 -6.49 6.31 5.20
C LEU A 149 -6.12 5.83 6.61
N ALA A 150 -5.63 6.72 7.47
CA ALA A 150 -5.27 6.38 8.85
C ALA A 150 -6.49 5.91 9.67
N ALA A 151 -7.68 6.44 9.40
CA ALA A 151 -8.92 6.01 10.03
C ALA A 151 -9.43 4.66 9.50
N ARG A 152 -9.15 4.34 8.22
CA ARG A 152 -9.75 3.19 7.51
C ARG A 152 -8.85 1.97 7.44
N VAL A 153 -7.55 2.11 7.64
CA VAL A 153 -6.62 0.99 7.55
C VAL A 153 -6.90 -0.08 8.61
N LYS A 154 -6.98 -1.35 8.18
CA LYS A 154 -7.32 -2.51 9.02
C LYS A 154 -6.28 -3.63 8.86
N PRO A 155 -5.05 -3.43 9.35
CA PRO A 155 -4.02 -4.44 9.20
C PRO A 155 -4.38 -5.68 10.04
N ILE A 156 -4.26 -6.88 9.48
CA ILE A 156 -4.55 -8.16 10.16
C ILE A 156 -3.67 -8.33 11.39
N LYS A 157 -2.40 -7.93 11.30
CA LYS A 157 -1.47 -7.95 12.43
C LYS A 157 -1.71 -6.83 13.45
N LYS A 158 -2.70 -5.96 13.20
CA LYS A 158 -3.07 -4.81 14.00
C LYS A 158 -1.94 -3.84 14.32
N TYR A 159 -0.87 -3.82 13.51
CA TYR A 159 0.17 -2.81 13.61
C TYR A 159 0.43 -2.12 12.28
N VAL A 160 0.94 -0.90 12.38
CA VAL A 160 1.45 -0.10 11.27
C VAL A 160 2.87 0.33 11.56
N VAL A 161 3.62 0.63 10.51
CA VAL A 161 4.99 1.18 10.63
C VAL A 161 4.97 2.66 10.28
N VAL A 162 5.69 3.47 11.04
CA VAL A 162 6.03 4.85 10.68
C VAL A 162 7.53 4.98 10.52
N LEU A 163 7.93 5.62 9.43
CA LEU A 163 9.31 5.99 9.17
C LEU A 163 9.57 7.39 9.72
N GLY A 164 10.58 7.53 10.57
CA GLY A 164 10.88 8.79 11.24
C GLY A 164 12.10 8.70 12.15
N LYS A 165 12.25 9.68 13.04
CA LYS A 165 13.18 9.60 14.18
C LYS A 165 12.40 9.05 15.37
N CYS A 166 12.90 8.00 16.01
CA CYS A 166 12.19 7.31 17.09
C CYS A 166 12.63 7.78 18.47
N ASP A 167 13.84 8.35 18.59
CA ASP A 167 14.53 8.65 19.86
C ASP A 167 14.12 9.92 20.64
N ASP A 168 13.02 10.61 20.31
CA ASP A 168 12.48 11.68 21.18
C ASP A 168 11.66 11.12 22.39
N LEU A 169 12.10 9.98 22.95
CA LEU A 169 11.42 9.22 24.01
C LEU A 169 11.66 9.75 25.43
N LEU A 170 12.48 10.80 25.61
CA LEU A 170 12.76 11.42 26.91
C LEU A 170 11.73 12.48 27.33
N ILE A 171 10.76 12.79 26.47
CA ILE A 171 9.58 13.56 26.83
C ILE A 171 8.40 12.59 26.87
N PRO A 172 7.53 12.63 27.90
CA PRO A 172 6.30 11.83 27.93
C PRO A 172 5.27 12.41 26.92
N ALA A 173 5.65 12.57 25.66
CA ALA A 173 4.82 12.92 24.51
C ALA A 173 5.65 12.80 23.20
N THR A 174 5.41 11.69 22.51
CA THR A 174 5.38 11.56 21.03
C THR A 174 6.70 11.63 20.22
N PRO A 175 7.30 10.47 19.84
CA PRO A 175 8.46 10.34 18.93
C PRO A 175 8.11 10.54 17.44
N VAL A 176 7.13 11.39 17.16
CA VAL A 176 6.63 11.73 15.83
C VAL A 176 6.51 13.23 15.84
N ASP A 177 7.05 13.92 14.82
CA ASP A 177 6.83 15.36 14.66
C ASP A 177 5.32 15.65 14.76
N GLU A 178 4.91 16.23 15.88
CA GLU A 178 3.51 16.47 16.19
C GLU A 178 2.87 17.46 15.21
N GLN A 179 3.69 18.25 14.51
CA GLN A 179 3.25 19.20 13.49
C GLN A 179 3.19 18.57 12.09
N SER A 180 3.67 17.35 11.91
CA SER A 180 3.53 16.62 10.66
C SER A 180 2.08 16.19 10.42
N THR A 181 1.69 15.98 9.16
CA THR A 181 0.35 15.46 8.83
C THR A 181 0.07 14.14 9.53
N PHE A 182 1.09 13.28 9.72
CA PHE A 182 0.93 12.03 10.46
C PHE A 182 0.76 12.26 11.97
N GLY A 183 1.53 13.17 12.56
CA GLY A 183 1.40 13.54 13.98
C GLY A 183 0.05 14.20 14.29
N LEU A 184 -0.36 15.17 13.46
CA LEU A 184 -1.60 15.92 13.61
C LEU A 184 -2.85 15.06 13.38
N TYR A 185 -2.84 14.18 12.38
CA TYR A 185 -4.06 13.48 11.94
C TYR A 185 -3.90 11.96 11.92
N GLY A 186 -2.78 11.45 11.41
CA GLY A 186 -2.56 10.01 11.26
C GLY A 186 -2.65 9.23 12.58
N LEU A 187 -1.72 9.51 13.51
CA LEU A 187 -1.64 8.82 14.79
C LEU A 187 -2.92 9.01 15.64
N PRO A 188 -3.50 10.22 15.78
CA PRO A 188 -4.75 10.40 16.50
C PRO A 188 -5.93 9.63 15.90
N LEU A 189 -6.04 9.55 14.57
CA LEU A 189 -7.13 8.82 13.91
C LEU A 189 -6.98 7.31 14.02
N MET A 190 -5.76 6.78 13.98
CA MET A 190 -5.50 5.35 14.26
C MET A 190 -5.87 4.98 15.70
N LYS A 191 -5.54 5.86 16.66
CA LYS A 191 -5.95 5.71 18.06
C LYS A 191 -7.48 5.65 18.17
N TRP A 192 -8.17 6.59 17.53
CA TRP A 192 -9.63 6.68 17.56
C TRP A 192 -10.34 5.52 16.84
N SER A 193 -9.89 5.11 15.64
CA SER A 193 -10.62 4.18 14.78
C SER A 193 -10.76 2.75 15.35
N GLY A 194 -9.87 2.35 16.25
CA GLY A 194 -9.92 1.02 16.87
C GLY A 194 -9.27 -0.09 16.04
N HIS A 195 -8.80 0.19 14.82
CA HIS A 195 -8.30 -0.84 13.90
C HIS A 195 -6.81 -1.17 14.08
N VAL A 196 -6.06 -0.28 14.74
CA VAL A 196 -4.62 -0.42 14.99
C VAL A 196 -4.39 -0.53 16.49
N ASP A 197 -3.69 -1.60 16.89
CA ASP A 197 -3.27 -1.86 18.27
C ASP A 197 -1.85 -1.37 18.54
N GLU A 198 -0.96 -1.38 17.55
CA GLU A 198 0.43 -0.91 17.72
C GLU A 198 0.88 -0.01 16.55
N VAL A 199 1.59 1.08 16.87
CA VAL A 199 2.34 1.86 15.87
C VAL A 199 3.81 1.72 16.21
N ARG A 200 4.58 1.22 15.24
CA ARG A 200 6.00 0.96 15.35
C ARG A 200 6.77 2.02 14.58
N CYS A 201 7.71 2.68 15.22
CA CYS A 201 8.62 3.60 14.56
C CYS A 201 9.87 2.85 14.14
N VAL A 202 10.36 3.16 12.94
CA VAL A 202 11.67 2.70 12.51
C VAL A 202 12.52 3.86 12.04
N GLU A 203 13.73 3.92 12.57
CA GLU A 203 14.69 4.95 12.23
C GLU A 203 15.32 4.74 10.86
N ARG A 204 15.62 5.87 10.22
CA ARG A 204 16.24 5.94 8.91
C ARG A 204 17.59 5.18 8.85
N ASP A 205 18.36 5.18 9.93
CA ASP A 205 19.74 4.67 9.94
C ASP A 205 19.84 3.14 9.83
N PHE A 206 18.71 2.44 10.00
CA PHE A 206 18.59 1.00 9.74
C PHE A 206 18.41 0.65 8.25
N TYR A 207 18.39 1.65 7.35
CA TYR A 207 18.13 1.48 5.92
C TYR A 207 19.19 0.63 5.19
N GLY A 208 18.72 -0.33 4.39
CA GLY A 208 19.55 -1.15 3.49
C GLY A 208 20.46 -2.19 4.17
N ARG A 209 20.50 -2.24 5.51
CA ARG A 209 21.41 -3.14 6.25
C ARG A 209 20.75 -4.43 6.73
N VAL A 210 19.42 -4.45 6.85
CA VAL A 210 18.68 -5.53 7.52
C VAL A 210 17.34 -5.80 6.83
N SER A 211 16.83 -7.02 6.99
CA SER A 211 15.55 -7.43 6.40
C SER A 211 14.34 -6.75 7.07
N MET A 212 13.21 -6.68 6.37
CA MET A 212 11.96 -6.12 6.92
C MET A 212 11.49 -6.82 8.20
N THR A 213 11.75 -8.12 8.36
CA THR A 213 11.43 -8.85 9.60
C THR A 213 12.22 -8.30 10.77
N LYS A 214 13.53 -8.12 10.58
CA LYS A 214 14.43 -7.60 11.60
C LYS A 214 14.10 -6.15 11.98
N TRP A 215 13.59 -5.36 11.04
CA TRP A 215 13.03 -4.03 11.33
C TRP A 215 11.87 -4.06 12.32
N ILE A 216 10.90 -4.96 12.13
CA ILE A 216 9.74 -5.04 13.04
C ILE A 216 10.17 -5.52 14.42
N GLU A 217 11.19 -6.37 14.49
CA GLU A 217 11.77 -6.84 15.74
C GLU A 217 12.55 -5.74 16.47
N GLU A 218 13.28 -4.89 15.74
CA GLU A 218 14.12 -3.80 16.27
C GLU A 218 13.38 -2.45 16.34
N SER A 219 12.12 -2.37 15.88
CA SER A 219 11.33 -1.13 15.88
C SER A 219 10.86 -0.74 17.28
N ASP A 220 10.87 0.55 17.58
CA ASP A 220 10.28 1.07 18.80
C ASP A 220 8.75 1.11 18.72
N VAL A 221 8.08 0.64 19.77
CA VAL A 221 6.63 0.76 19.89
C VAL A 221 6.29 2.15 20.45
N ILE A 222 5.86 3.04 19.57
CA ILE A 222 5.56 4.43 19.92
C ILE A 222 4.10 4.65 20.34
N PHE A 223 3.25 3.68 20.02
CA PHE A 223 1.90 3.60 20.53
C PHE A 223 1.48 2.15 20.67
N LYS A 224 0.87 1.85 21.82
CA LYS A 224 0.16 0.60 22.08
C LYS A 224 -1.23 0.90 22.62
N ARG A 225 -2.25 0.29 22.03
CA ARG A 225 -3.64 0.47 22.44
C ARG A 225 -3.84 -0.12 23.83
N ASN A 226 -4.43 0.69 24.71
CA ASN A 226 -4.99 0.23 25.96
C ASN A 226 -6.51 0.09 25.77
N PRO A 227 -7.07 -1.13 25.80
CA PRO A 227 -8.50 -1.35 25.57
C PRO A 227 -9.40 -0.67 26.61
N SER A 228 -8.87 -0.33 27.78
CA SER A 228 -9.59 0.36 28.85
C SER A 228 -9.57 1.89 28.71
N ARG A 229 -8.81 2.44 27.75
CA ARG A 229 -8.69 3.88 27.53
C ARG A 229 -9.63 4.33 26.42
N ASN A 230 -10.39 5.40 26.66
CA ASN A 230 -11.12 6.09 25.61
C ASN A 230 -10.18 6.97 24.79
N TYR A 231 -10.26 6.88 23.46
CA TYR A 231 -9.47 7.68 22.53
C TYR A 231 -10.42 8.63 21.77
N PRO A 232 -10.46 9.93 22.13
CA PRO A 232 -11.42 10.86 21.56
C PRO A 232 -11.13 11.11 20.08
N TYR A 233 -12.18 11.49 19.35
CA TYR A 233 -12.04 11.91 17.95
C TYR A 233 -11.16 13.17 17.85
N PRO A 234 -10.11 13.18 17.02
CA PRO A 234 -9.25 14.34 16.88
C PRO A 234 -9.97 15.49 16.18
N LYS A 235 -9.59 16.73 16.54
CA LYS A 235 -10.05 17.92 15.80
C LYS A 235 -9.40 17.92 14.43
N LEU A 236 -10.22 17.88 13.39
CA LEU A 236 -9.77 17.85 12.01
C LEU A 236 -9.55 19.25 11.43
N PRO A 237 -8.73 19.39 10.37
CA PRO A 237 -8.57 20.65 9.69
C PRO A 237 -9.89 21.02 9.00
N GLN A 238 -10.45 22.15 9.40
CA GLN A 238 -11.64 22.70 8.76
C GLN A 238 -11.24 23.41 7.47
N ALA A 239 -11.87 23.03 6.36
CA ALA A 239 -11.88 23.85 5.17
C ALA A 239 -12.63 25.15 5.53
N ARG A 240 -11.98 26.31 5.36
CA ARG A 240 -12.68 27.59 5.53
C ARG A 240 -13.66 27.71 4.37
N ARG A 241 -14.97 27.65 4.66
CA ARG A 241 -15.98 28.13 3.70
C ARG A 241 -15.75 29.64 3.51
N ARG A 242 -15.58 30.07 2.26
CA ARG A 242 -15.70 31.48 1.88
C ARG A 242 -17.10 31.70 1.33
#